data_AF-A0A6J2X2K5-F1
#
_entry.id   AF-A0A6J2X2K5-F1
#
_cell.length_a   1.000
_cell.length_b   1.000
_cell.length_c   1.000
_cell.angle_alpha   90.00
_cell.angle_beta   90.00
_cell.angle_gamma   90.00
#
_symmetry.space_group_name_H-M   'P 1'
#
loop_
_entity.id
_entity.type
_entity.pdbx_description
1 polymer ?
#
loop_
_entity_poly.entity_id
_entity_poly.type
_entity_poly.pdbx_seq_one_letter_code
_entity_poly.pdbx_strand_id
1 'polypeptide(L)'
;MKKAVESSFLQRVTKILKTELYSGAKVTAINSWAIPTISHTFGILKWSKTNLESIDRKVRVLLTKFRSHHPQDSTARLYLPRANGGRGLQNLVVQHHQQTTNLRDYFLRTDQPLHRALIQVDDGYSQLKLADKNPPPIPVTISQFEEEWKAKPLHGRYAANLNGGEVDKKLSTSYLSDGQLMFETEGFINAIQGQVIPTRNRRKFILKEDLPSDKCRLCQTTTESIQHLTAGCTYLAPRDYLNRHNQVAGVIHQELCVQMGLLTAKVPYYKYQPQTVLENESWKILWDLAITTDRTQTKM
;
A
#
# COMPACT_ATOMS: atom_id res chain seq x y z
N MET A 1 0.99 -34.04 1.98
CA MET A 1 2.04 -33.09 1.55
C MET A 1 1.57 -31.63 1.49
N LYS A 2 0.57 -31.26 0.66
CA LYS A 2 0.09 -29.86 0.53
C LYS A 2 -0.24 -29.15 1.86
N LYS A 3 -0.96 -29.82 2.78
CA LYS A 3 -1.31 -29.26 4.10
C LYS A 3 -0.06 -28.93 4.95
N ALA A 4 1.00 -29.74 4.84
CA ALA A 4 2.25 -29.50 5.56
C ALA A 4 3.00 -28.28 4.99
N VAL A 5 3.04 -28.16 3.67
CA VAL A 5 3.60 -27.00 2.94
C VAL A 5 2.86 -25.72 3.31
N GLU A 6 1.53 -25.77 3.29
CA GLU A 6 0.67 -24.66 3.69
C GLU A 6 0.92 -24.25 5.16
N SER A 7 0.98 -25.22 6.07
CA SER A 7 1.26 -24.96 7.48
C SER A 7 2.62 -24.28 7.66
N SER A 8 3.66 -24.79 7.00
CA SER A 8 5.02 -24.21 7.04
C SER A 8 5.04 -22.78 6.50
N PHE A 9 4.36 -22.53 5.38
CA PHE A 9 4.22 -21.20 4.78
C PHE A 9 3.55 -20.23 5.76
N LEU A 10 2.38 -20.58 6.31
CA LEU A 10 1.65 -19.72 7.24
C LEU A 10 2.41 -19.51 8.56
N GLN A 11 3.18 -20.50 9.01
CA GLN A 11 4.08 -20.35 10.16
C GLN A 11 5.18 -19.31 9.87
N ARG A 12 5.81 -19.33 8.69
CA ARG A 12 6.81 -18.31 8.31
C ARG A 12 6.20 -16.93 8.22
N VAL A 13 5.05 -16.79 7.56
CA VAL A 13 4.30 -15.52 7.51
C VAL A 13 4.03 -15.01 8.93
N THR A 14 3.52 -15.86 9.81
CA THR A 14 3.26 -15.49 11.21
C THR A 14 4.53 -15.05 11.95
N LYS A 15 5.66 -15.73 11.75
CA LYS A 15 6.95 -15.33 12.36
C LYS A 15 7.39 -13.95 11.87
N ILE A 16 7.30 -13.67 10.58
CA ILE A 16 7.62 -12.35 10.02
C ILE A 16 6.71 -11.28 10.62
N LEU A 17 5.40 -11.54 10.69
CA LEU A 17 4.44 -10.55 11.20
C LEU A 17 4.67 -10.19 12.68
N LYS A 18 5.20 -11.12 13.48
CA LYS A 18 5.59 -10.89 14.88
C LYS A 18 6.87 -10.06 15.07
N THR A 19 7.68 -9.86 14.02
CA THR A 19 8.88 -9.03 14.12
C THR A 19 8.55 -7.55 14.22
N GLU A 20 9.50 -6.73 14.68
CA GLU A 20 9.40 -5.27 14.72
C GLU A 20 9.91 -4.60 13.42
N LEU A 21 10.01 -5.35 12.33
CA LEU A 21 10.42 -4.82 11.05
C LEU A 21 9.41 -3.80 10.50
N TYR A 22 9.90 -2.80 9.79
CA TYR A 22 9.07 -1.87 9.03
C TYR A 22 8.30 -2.60 7.93
N SER A 23 7.21 -1.99 7.45
CA SER A 23 6.31 -2.54 6.43
C SER A 23 7.07 -3.02 5.20
N GLY A 24 7.98 -2.16 4.70
CA GLY A 24 8.92 -2.41 3.62
C GLY A 24 9.57 -3.79 3.72
N ALA A 25 10.27 -4.00 4.83
CA ALA A 25 10.99 -5.21 5.16
C ALA A 25 10.08 -6.41 5.39
N LYS A 26 8.93 -6.27 6.07
CA LYS A 26 8.00 -7.39 6.28
C LYS A 26 7.49 -7.97 4.97
N VAL A 27 7.05 -7.12 4.04
CA VAL A 27 6.60 -7.58 2.71
C VAL A 27 7.76 -8.22 1.94
N THR A 28 8.95 -7.61 1.99
CA THR A 28 10.15 -8.17 1.35
C THR A 28 10.47 -9.56 1.90
N ALA A 29 10.45 -9.73 3.23
CA ALA A 29 10.66 -11.02 3.88
C ALA A 29 9.57 -12.05 3.54
N ILE A 30 8.30 -11.64 3.40
CA ILE A 30 7.24 -12.55 2.94
C ILE A 30 7.56 -13.04 1.52
N ASN A 31 7.90 -12.11 0.62
CA ASN A 31 8.20 -12.44 -0.77
C ASN A 31 9.47 -13.29 -0.93
N SER A 32 10.52 -13.01 -0.16
CA SER A 32 11.83 -13.66 -0.31
C SER A 32 12.06 -14.88 0.58
N TRP A 33 11.35 -15.02 1.70
CA TRP A 33 11.57 -16.12 2.66
C TRP A 33 10.34 -16.99 2.90
N ALA A 34 9.13 -16.41 2.92
CA ALA A 34 7.91 -17.21 3.09
C ALA A 34 7.47 -17.83 1.77
N ILE A 35 7.30 -17.07 0.69
CA ILE A 35 6.80 -17.60 -0.60
C ILE A 35 7.62 -18.78 -1.14
N PRO A 36 8.96 -18.82 -1.04
CA PRO A 36 9.73 -19.99 -1.45
C PRO A 36 9.33 -21.32 -0.81
N THR A 37 8.70 -21.32 0.38
CA THR A 37 8.23 -22.57 0.99
C THR A 37 7.13 -23.24 0.20
N ILE A 38 6.32 -22.47 -0.51
CA ILE A 38 5.25 -23.01 -1.35
C ILE A 38 5.66 -23.06 -2.82
N SER A 39 6.45 -22.09 -3.30
CA SER A 39 6.73 -21.96 -4.72
C SER A 39 7.56 -23.10 -5.31
N HIS A 40 8.50 -23.67 -4.56
CA HIS A 40 9.27 -24.83 -5.02
C HIS A 40 8.38 -26.06 -5.30
N THR A 41 7.16 -26.10 -4.75
CA THR A 41 6.21 -27.19 -4.98
C THR A 41 5.28 -26.94 -6.17
N PHE A 42 5.30 -25.76 -6.80
CA PHE A 42 4.35 -25.41 -7.85
C PHE A 42 4.48 -26.28 -9.11
N GLY A 43 5.69 -26.71 -9.48
CA GLY A 43 5.88 -27.61 -10.63
C GLY A 43 5.56 -29.08 -10.34
N ILE A 44 5.54 -29.48 -9.07
CA ILE A 44 5.47 -30.88 -8.65
C ILE A 44 4.07 -31.24 -8.14
N LEU A 45 3.53 -30.42 -7.23
CA LEU A 45 2.23 -30.66 -6.62
C LEU A 45 1.14 -30.01 -7.45
N LYS A 46 0.02 -30.73 -7.62
CA LYS A 46 -1.11 -30.24 -8.41
C LYS A 46 -1.92 -29.13 -7.72
N TRP A 47 -1.45 -27.90 -7.70
CA TRP A 47 -2.17 -26.79 -7.05
C TRP A 47 -3.33 -26.30 -7.92
N SER A 48 -4.54 -26.27 -7.34
CA SER A 48 -5.68 -25.62 -8.00
C SER A 48 -5.75 -24.14 -7.63
N LYS A 49 -6.35 -23.32 -8.50
CA LYS A 49 -6.62 -21.90 -8.22
C LYS A 49 -7.33 -21.73 -6.88
N THR A 50 -8.36 -22.53 -6.61
CA THR A 50 -9.12 -22.51 -5.35
C THR A 50 -8.27 -22.81 -4.12
N ASN A 51 -7.30 -23.73 -4.22
CA ASN A 51 -6.38 -24.00 -3.11
C ASN A 51 -5.50 -22.78 -2.82
N LEU A 52 -4.91 -22.18 -3.85
CA LEU A 52 -4.04 -21.01 -3.69
C LEU A 52 -4.81 -19.79 -3.16
N GLU A 53 -6.03 -19.55 -3.65
CA GLU A 53 -6.91 -18.50 -3.14
C GLU A 53 -7.32 -18.73 -1.68
N SER A 54 -7.49 -19.98 -1.26
CA SER A 54 -7.75 -20.32 0.15
C SER A 54 -6.56 -19.96 1.04
N ILE A 55 -5.34 -20.29 0.62
CA ILE A 55 -4.10 -19.95 1.34
C ILE A 55 -3.94 -18.42 1.40
N ASP A 56 -4.16 -17.74 0.29
CA ASP A 56 -4.09 -16.28 0.21
C ASP A 56 -5.11 -15.60 1.16
N ARG A 57 -6.34 -16.12 1.23
CA ARG A 57 -7.34 -15.67 2.22
C ARG A 57 -6.84 -15.82 3.65
N LYS A 58 -6.17 -16.92 3.98
CA LYS A 58 -5.57 -17.13 5.32
C LYS A 58 -4.44 -16.14 5.60
N VAL A 59 -3.61 -15.82 4.60
CA VAL A 59 -2.59 -14.75 4.72
C VAL A 59 -3.27 -13.41 5.03
N ARG A 60 -4.34 -13.05 4.32
CA ARG A 60 -5.08 -11.81 4.59
C ARG A 60 -5.71 -11.78 5.98
N VAL A 61 -6.25 -12.90 6.47
CA VAL A 61 -6.74 -13.02 7.85
C VAL A 61 -5.61 -12.78 8.87
N LEU A 62 -4.40 -13.32 8.61
CA LEU A 62 -3.24 -13.03 9.45
C LEU A 62 -2.85 -11.55 9.40
N LEU A 63 -2.79 -10.95 8.21
CA LEU A 63 -2.49 -9.51 8.08
C LEU A 63 -3.48 -8.63 8.84
N THR A 64 -4.77 -8.97 8.80
CA THR A 64 -5.81 -8.33 9.61
C THR A 64 -5.55 -8.51 11.11
N LYS A 65 -5.23 -9.73 11.55
CA LYS A 65 -4.94 -10.04 12.96
C LYS A 65 -3.78 -9.21 13.51
N PHE A 66 -2.74 -9.00 12.69
CA PHE A 66 -1.59 -8.16 13.01
C PHE A 66 -1.80 -6.68 12.62
N ARG A 67 -3.06 -6.23 12.43
CA ARG A 67 -3.43 -4.83 12.13
C ARG A 67 -2.73 -4.21 10.91
N SER A 68 -2.19 -5.04 10.02
CA SER A 68 -1.36 -4.62 8.88
C SER A 68 -2.18 -4.31 7.63
N HIS A 69 -3.39 -4.87 7.56
CA HIS A 69 -4.35 -4.65 6.48
C HIS A 69 -5.77 -4.57 7.05
N HIS A 70 -6.54 -3.60 6.61
CA HIS A 70 -7.93 -3.45 7.07
C HIS A 70 -8.84 -4.42 6.31
N PRO A 71 -9.79 -5.12 6.98
CA PRO A 71 -10.61 -6.16 6.34
C PRO A 71 -11.41 -5.72 5.11
N GLN A 72 -11.81 -4.45 5.09
CA GLN A 72 -12.63 -3.86 4.02
C GLN A 72 -11.79 -3.11 2.97
N ASP A 73 -10.46 -3.06 3.12
CA ASP A 73 -9.60 -2.38 2.15
C ASP A 73 -9.43 -3.19 0.86
N SER A 74 -8.96 -2.54 -0.21
CA SER A 74 -8.84 -3.17 -1.51
C SER A 74 -7.76 -4.26 -1.49
N THR A 75 -8.17 -5.49 -1.76
CA THR A 75 -7.27 -6.64 -1.93
C THR A 75 -6.33 -6.45 -3.11
N ALA A 76 -6.79 -5.89 -4.22
CA ALA A 76 -5.95 -5.62 -5.38
C ALA A 76 -4.75 -4.72 -5.04
N ARG A 77 -4.96 -3.70 -4.19
CA ARG A 77 -3.91 -2.78 -3.75
C ARG A 77 -2.79 -3.48 -2.96
N LEU A 78 -3.12 -4.58 -2.26
CA LEU A 78 -2.14 -5.38 -1.54
C LEU A 78 -1.08 -5.97 -2.48
N TYR A 79 -1.48 -6.36 -3.69
CA TYR A 79 -0.61 -7.01 -4.67
C TYR A 79 0.04 -6.06 -5.68
N LEU A 80 -0.43 -4.81 -5.75
CA LEU A 80 0.17 -3.80 -6.61
C LEU A 80 1.59 -3.42 -6.15
N PRO A 81 2.51 -3.11 -7.09
CA PRO A 81 3.84 -2.59 -6.76
C PRO A 81 3.77 -1.34 -5.89
N ARG A 82 4.73 -1.20 -4.97
CA ARG A 82 4.83 -0.04 -4.07
C ARG A 82 5.01 1.29 -4.79
N ALA A 83 5.82 1.30 -5.86
CA ALA A 83 6.00 2.45 -6.73
C ALA A 83 4.70 2.93 -7.40
N ASN A 84 3.69 2.07 -7.51
CA ASN A 84 2.39 2.39 -8.09
C ASN A 84 1.31 2.65 -7.01
N GLY A 85 1.70 2.84 -5.75
CA GLY A 85 0.78 3.09 -4.64
C GLY A 85 0.19 1.83 -3.98
N GLY A 86 0.70 0.65 -4.35
CA GLY A 86 0.35 -0.64 -3.74
C GLY A 86 1.21 -1.03 -2.54
N ARG A 87 1.06 -2.27 -2.05
CA ARG A 87 1.83 -2.81 -0.92
C ARG A 87 2.95 -3.77 -1.32
N GLY A 88 2.95 -4.26 -2.56
CA GLY A 88 4.00 -5.11 -3.13
C GLY A 88 4.02 -6.56 -2.66
N LEU A 89 2.94 -7.06 -2.02
CA LEU A 89 2.85 -8.47 -1.66
C LEU A 89 2.67 -9.30 -2.93
N GLN A 90 3.38 -10.41 -3.07
CA GLN A 90 3.17 -11.27 -4.24
C GLN A 90 1.90 -12.12 -4.07
N ASN A 91 1.09 -12.16 -5.12
CA ASN A 91 -0.09 -13.01 -5.17
C ASN A 91 0.28 -14.46 -5.52
N LEU A 92 -0.19 -15.44 -4.74
CA LEU A 92 0.17 -16.85 -4.91
C LEU A 92 -0.32 -17.44 -6.24
N VAL A 93 -1.47 -17.01 -6.76
CA VAL A 93 -2.01 -17.49 -8.04
C VAL A 93 -1.14 -17.00 -9.20
N VAL A 94 -0.77 -15.72 -9.15
CA VAL A 94 0.12 -15.10 -10.16
C VAL A 94 1.50 -15.76 -10.12
N GLN A 95 2.07 -15.93 -8.93
CA GLN A 95 3.35 -16.60 -8.75
C GLN A 95 3.32 -18.05 -9.24
N HIS A 96 2.28 -18.81 -8.88
CA HIS A 96 2.12 -20.18 -9.36
C HIS A 96 2.10 -20.22 -10.89
N HIS A 97 1.27 -19.41 -11.53
CA HIS A 97 1.19 -19.36 -12.99
C HIS A 97 2.54 -19.02 -13.64
N GLN A 98 3.20 -17.97 -13.17
CA GLN A 98 4.49 -17.55 -13.70
C GLN A 98 5.54 -18.66 -13.57
N GLN A 99 5.63 -19.30 -12.41
CA GLN A 99 6.60 -20.38 -12.17
C GLN A 99 6.28 -21.61 -13.01
N THR A 100 5.02 -22.01 -13.13
CA THR A 100 4.64 -23.14 -13.98
C THR A 100 4.93 -22.87 -15.46
N THR A 101 4.72 -21.63 -15.92
CA THR A 101 5.03 -21.23 -17.30
C THR A 101 6.53 -21.24 -17.55
N ASN A 102 7.32 -20.62 -16.66
CA ASN A 102 8.77 -20.59 -16.78
C ASN A 102 9.39 -21.98 -16.76
N LEU A 103 8.94 -22.86 -15.87
CA LEU A 103 9.40 -24.25 -15.81
C LEU A 103 9.04 -25.00 -17.09
N ARG A 104 7.80 -24.88 -17.55
CA ARG A 104 7.35 -25.50 -18.79
C ARG A 104 8.18 -25.03 -19.99
N ASP A 105 8.40 -23.72 -20.13
CA ASP A 105 9.23 -23.14 -21.19
C ASP A 105 10.68 -23.63 -21.11
N TYR A 106 11.23 -23.77 -19.90
CA TYR A 106 12.57 -24.34 -19.69
C TYR A 106 12.64 -25.78 -20.22
N PHE A 107 11.67 -26.64 -19.87
CA PHE A 107 11.63 -28.02 -20.38
C PHE A 107 11.50 -28.07 -21.90
N LEU A 108 10.64 -27.22 -22.48
CA LEU A 108 10.40 -27.18 -23.93
C LEU A 108 11.57 -26.62 -24.75
N ARG A 109 12.37 -25.70 -24.19
CA ARG A 109 13.53 -25.10 -24.87
C ARG A 109 14.80 -25.93 -24.74
N THR A 110 14.91 -26.77 -23.70
CA THR A 110 16.12 -27.53 -23.42
C THR A 110 16.16 -28.82 -24.25
N ASP A 111 17.06 -28.89 -25.23
CA ASP A 111 17.23 -30.09 -26.06
C ASP A 111 18.21 -31.09 -25.43
N GLN A 112 17.74 -31.81 -24.43
CA GLN A 112 18.45 -32.95 -23.86
C GLN A 112 17.61 -34.23 -23.97
N PRO A 113 18.24 -35.42 -24.11
CA PRO A 113 17.51 -36.69 -24.24
C PRO A 113 16.47 -36.93 -23.15
N LEU A 114 16.82 -36.62 -21.88
CA LEU A 114 15.92 -36.78 -20.74
C LEU A 114 14.70 -35.84 -20.82
N HIS A 115 14.90 -34.59 -21.24
CA HIS A 115 13.83 -33.61 -21.36
C HIS A 115 12.84 -34.02 -22.47
N ARG A 116 13.34 -34.50 -23.61
CA ARG A 116 12.52 -35.05 -24.70
C ARG A 116 11.68 -36.24 -24.25
N ALA A 117 12.27 -37.18 -23.51
CA ALA A 117 11.53 -38.32 -22.95
C ALA A 117 10.45 -37.86 -21.95
N LEU A 118 10.78 -36.92 -21.05
CA LEU A 118 9.84 -36.38 -20.07
C LEU A 118 8.66 -35.64 -20.72
N ILE A 119 8.91 -34.86 -21.77
CA ILE A 119 7.85 -34.16 -22.52
C ILE A 119 6.85 -35.13 -23.12
N GLN A 120 7.31 -36.28 -23.64
CA GLN A 120 6.44 -37.29 -24.25
C GLN A 120 5.60 -38.04 -23.22
N VAL A 121 6.11 -38.21 -22.00
CA VAL A 121 5.49 -39.03 -20.95
C VAL A 121 4.56 -38.22 -20.03
N ASP A 122 4.81 -36.93 -19.84
CA ASP A 122 4.02 -36.10 -18.90
C ASP A 122 2.66 -35.65 -19.49
N ASP A 123 1.74 -36.61 -19.61
CA ASP A 123 0.31 -36.40 -19.91
C ASP A 123 -0.49 -36.10 -18.63
N GLY A 124 -0.02 -35.12 -17.85
CA GLY A 124 -0.68 -34.65 -16.63
C GLY A 124 -0.36 -35.43 -15.36
N TYR A 125 0.79 -36.09 -15.30
CA TYR A 125 1.35 -36.59 -14.04
C TYR A 125 1.86 -35.43 -13.17
N SER A 126 2.50 -34.43 -13.81
CA SER A 126 2.94 -33.19 -13.18
C SER A 126 1.91 -32.06 -13.32
N GLN A 127 2.17 -30.92 -12.69
CA GLN A 127 1.38 -29.69 -12.88
C GLN A 127 1.69 -29.01 -14.23
N LEU A 128 2.82 -29.33 -14.88
CA LEU A 128 3.32 -28.68 -16.09
C LEU A 128 2.64 -29.19 -17.38
N LYS A 129 2.11 -30.42 -17.35
CA LYS A 129 1.44 -31.09 -18.48
C LYS A 129 2.26 -30.98 -19.77
N LEU A 130 3.53 -31.36 -19.73
CA LEU A 130 4.48 -31.04 -20.81
C LEU A 130 4.05 -31.58 -22.19
N ALA A 131 3.30 -32.69 -22.24
CA ALA A 131 2.79 -33.27 -23.48
C ALA A 131 1.69 -32.42 -24.15
N ASP A 132 0.87 -31.71 -23.37
CA ASP A 132 -0.20 -30.85 -23.87
C ASP A 132 0.43 -29.60 -24.49
N LYS A 133 0.33 -29.38 -25.80
CA LYS A 133 0.95 -28.21 -26.48
C LYS A 133 0.14 -26.92 -26.35
N ASN A 134 -1.04 -26.95 -25.72
CA ASN A 134 -1.84 -25.75 -25.55
C ASN A 134 -1.09 -24.73 -24.68
N PRO A 135 -1.19 -23.42 -25.02
CA PRO A 135 -0.64 -22.39 -24.17
C PRO A 135 -1.32 -22.43 -22.80
N PRO A 136 -0.57 -22.20 -21.70
CA PRO A 136 -1.18 -22.10 -20.39
C PRO A 136 -2.24 -20.98 -20.37
N PRO A 137 -3.26 -21.05 -19.51
CA PRO A 137 -4.29 -20.03 -19.38
C PRO A 137 -3.68 -18.63 -19.23
N ILE A 138 -4.35 -17.58 -19.70
CA ILE A 138 -3.83 -16.21 -19.58
C ILE A 138 -3.61 -15.86 -18.09
N PRO A 139 -2.41 -15.39 -17.70
CA PRO A 139 -2.13 -15.04 -16.31
C PRO A 139 -3.05 -13.93 -15.81
N VAL A 140 -3.39 -13.98 -14.52
CA VAL A 140 -3.78 -12.77 -13.80
C VAL A 140 -2.55 -11.89 -13.73
N THR A 141 -2.57 -10.74 -14.40
CA THR A 141 -1.45 -9.81 -14.46
C THR A 141 -1.58 -8.73 -13.41
N ILE A 142 -0.46 -8.06 -13.10
CA ILE A 142 -0.46 -6.88 -12.22
C ILE A 142 -1.40 -5.79 -12.75
N SER A 143 -1.56 -5.67 -14.08
CA SER A 143 -2.48 -4.72 -14.71
C SER A 143 -3.95 -4.97 -14.33
N GLN A 144 -4.38 -6.22 -14.19
CA GLN A 144 -5.75 -6.54 -13.77
C GLN A 144 -6.03 -6.07 -12.35
N PHE A 145 -5.06 -6.16 -11.43
CA PHE A 145 -5.21 -5.59 -10.09
C PHE A 145 -5.28 -4.06 -10.13
N GLU A 146 -4.55 -3.43 -11.04
CA GLU A 146 -4.58 -1.97 -11.18
C GLU A 146 -5.94 -1.50 -11.69
N GLU A 147 -6.48 -2.18 -12.69
CA GLU A 147 -7.84 -1.94 -13.21
C GLU A 147 -8.90 -2.19 -12.15
N GLU A 148 -8.84 -3.32 -11.42
CA GLU A 148 -9.76 -3.63 -10.32
C GLU A 148 -9.73 -2.53 -9.25
N TRP A 149 -8.53 -2.07 -8.90
CA TRP A 149 -8.37 -1.03 -7.89
C TRP A 149 -8.94 0.32 -8.35
N LYS A 150 -8.66 0.73 -9.59
CA LYS A 150 -9.16 1.97 -10.20
C LYS A 150 -10.68 1.95 -10.39
N ALA A 151 -11.26 0.80 -10.73
CA ALA A 151 -12.70 0.66 -10.96
C ALA A 151 -13.54 0.82 -9.68
N LYS A 152 -12.95 0.65 -8.48
CA LYS A 152 -13.69 0.78 -7.22
C LYS A 152 -14.06 2.24 -6.94
N PRO A 153 -15.34 2.59 -6.73
CA PRO A 153 -15.78 4.00 -6.58
C PRO A 153 -15.11 4.78 -5.45
N LEU A 154 -14.74 4.12 -4.36
CA LEU A 154 -14.09 4.75 -3.20
C LEU A 154 -12.56 4.60 -3.27
N HIS A 155 -12.05 3.38 -3.39
CA HIS A 155 -10.61 3.10 -3.41
C HIS A 155 -9.91 3.70 -4.64
N GLY A 156 -10.60 3.72 -5.78
CA GLY A 156 -10.10 4.28 -7.03
C GLY A 156 -9.92 5.79 -7.01
N ARG A 157 -10.54 6.52 -6.07
CA ARG A 157 -10.34 7.98 -5.90
C ARG A 157 -8.89 8.31 -5.57
N TYR A 158 -8.25 7.52 -4.70
CA TYR A 158 -6.83 7.73 -4.41
C TYR A 158 -5.97 7.43 -5.65
N ALA A 159 -6.29 6.38 -6.41
CA ALA A 159 -5.61 6.07 -7.66
C ALA A 159 -5.78 7.20 -8.69
N ALA A 160 -6.98 7.79 -8.82
CA ALA A 160 -7.23 8.93 -9.70
C ALA A 160 -6.42 10.16 -9.28
N ASN A 161 -6.47 10.52 -7.99
CA ASN A 161 -5.70 11.65 -7.46
C ASN A 161 -4.19 11.47 -7.65
N LEU A 162 -3.69 10.26 -7.44
CA LEU A 162 -2.27 9.94 -7.59
C LEU A 162 -1.77 10.07 -9.04
N ASN A 163 -2.66 9.91 -10.03
CA ASN A 163 -2.34 10.09 -11.45
C ASN A 163 -2.84 11.45 -11.99
N GLY A 164 -3.17 12.40 -11.11
CA GLY A 164 -3.50 13.77 -11.52
C GLY A 164 -2.26 14.53 -11.99
N GLY A 165 -2.43 15.45 -12.95
CA GLY A 165 -1.31 16.16 -13.60
C GLY A 165 -0.49 17.07 -12.67
N GLU A 166 -1.06 17.46 -11.53
CA GLU A 166 -0.41 18.35 -10.54
C GLU A 166 0.31 17.56 -9.42
N VAL A 167 0.25 16.24 -9.44
CA VAL A 167 0.77 15.38 -8.37
C VAL A 167 2.01 14.63 -8.84
N ASP A 168 3.13 14.81 -8.14
CA ASP A 168 4.29 13.95 -8.31
C ASP A 168 3.99 12.57 -7.69
N LYS A 169 3.62 11.61 -8.53
CA LYS A 169 3.31 10.24 -8.13
C LYS A 169 4.48 9.56 -7.42
N LYS A 170 5.71 9.77 -7.87
CA LYS A 170 6.89 9.11 -7.33
C LYS A 170 7.16 9.61 -5.91
N LEU A 171 7.16 10.92 -5.71
CA LEU A 171 7.33 11.50 -4.38
C LEU A 171 6.16 11.16 -3.45
N SER A 172 4.92 11.17 -3.97
CA SER A 172 3.71 10.85 -3.20
C SER A 172 3.63 9.40 -2.73
N THR A 173 4.36 8.48 -3.36
CA THR A 173 4.44 7.06 -2.99
C THR A 173 5.76 6.66 -2.34
N SER A 174 6.70 7.59 -2.20
CA SER A 174 8.02 7.33 -1.60
C SER A 174 7.91 6.72 -0.20
N TYR A 175 6.91 7.14 0.60
CA TYR A 175 6.68 6.58 1.94
C TYR A 175 6.38 5.07 1.96
N LEU A 176 5.93 4.48 0.85
CA LEU A 176 5.69 3.02 0.72
C LEU A 176 6.98 2.24 0.43
N SER A 177 7.99 2.90 -0.15
CA SER A 177 9.23 2.27 -0.61
C SER A 177 10.41 2.62 0.31
N ASP A 178 10.58 3.90 0.60
CA ASP A 178 11.68 4.47 1.39
C ASP A 178 11.29 4.69 2.86
N GLY A 179 9.99 4.68 3.15
CA GLY A 179 9.46 4.93 4.48
C GLY A 179 9.75 3.79 5.47
N GLN A 180 10.26 4.16 6.64
CA GLN A 180 10.45 3.25 7.78
C GLN A 180 9.18 3.16 8.65
N LEU A 181 8.01 3.06 8.00
CA LEU A 181 6.74 2.97 8.73
C LEU A 181 6.54 1.57 9.28
N MET A 182 6.06 1.50 10.53
CA MET A 182 5.55 0.25 11.10
C MET A 182 4.38 -0.28 10.25
N PHE A 183 4.23 -1.60 10.22
CA PHE A 183 3.32 -2.26 9.28
C PHE A 183 1.85 -1.93 9.53
N GLU A 184 1.52 -1.70 10.79
CA GLU A 184 0.25 -1.24 11.31
C GLU A 184 -0.03 0.20 10.88
N THR A 185 0.96 1.09 11.00
CA THR A 185 0.85 2.49 10.59
C THR A 185 0.61 2.61 9.09
N GLU A 186 1.37 1.88 8.27
CA GLU A 186 1.11 1.83 6.83
C GLU A 186 -0.27 1.25 6.54
N GLY A 187 -0.68 0.18 7.24
CA GLY A 187 -2.02 -0.38 7.14
C GLY A 187 -3.14 0.64 7.41
N PHE A 188 -2.96 1.48 8.44
CA PHE A 188 -3.91 2.52 8.80
C PHE A 188 -3.97 3.65 7.77
N ILE A 189 -2.81 4.09 7.25
CA ILE A 189 -2.74 5.09 6.18
C ILE A 189 -3.48 4.58 4.92
N ASN A 190 -3.25 3.32 4.56
CA ASN A 190 -3.94 2.70 3.41
C ASN A 190 -5.46 2.63 3.63
N ALA A 191 -5.91 2.32 4.85
CA ALA A 191 -7.32 2.31 5.21
C ALA A 191 -7.98 3.70 5.11
N ILE A 192 -7.25 4.76 5.50
CA ILE A 192 -7.69 6.15 5.32
C ILE A 192 -7.82 6.47 3.83
N GLN A 193 -6.78 6.21 3.05
CA GLN A 193 -6.78 6.47 1.60
C GLN A 193 -7.86 5.65 0.86
N GLY A 194 -8.12 4.42 1.30
CA GLY A 194 -9.17 3.55 0.79
C GLY A 194 -10.59 3.93 1.22
N GLN A 195 -10.74 4.97 2.07
CA GLN A 195 -12.03 5.43 2.58
C GLN A 195 -12.81 4.37 3.35
N VAL A 196 -12.10 3.48 4.06
CA VAL A 196 -12.70 2.38 4.83
C VAL A 196 -12.85 2.65 6.33
N ILE A 197 -12.37 3.79 6.80
CA ILE A 197 -12.55 4.25 8.17
C ILE A 197 -14.05 4.50 8.43
N PRO A 198 -14.59 4.09 9.60
CA PRO A 198 -16.02 4.15 9.90
C PRO A 198 -16.50 5.58 10.22
N THR A 199 -16.47 6.47 9.24
CA THR A 199 -17.10 7.79 9.32
C THR A 199 -18.62 7.66 9.27
N ARG A 200 -19.38 8.63 9.81
CA ARG A 200 -20.86 8.61 9.75
C ARG A 200 -21.40 8.51 8.32
N ASN A 201 -20.76 9.16 7.33
CA ASN A 201 -21.14 9.02 5.93
C ASN A 201 -21.01 7.57 5.46
N ARG A 202 -19.86 6.92 5.73
CA ARG A 202 -19.64 5.52 5.36
C ARG A 202 -20.63 4.59 6.07
N ARG A 203 -20.80 4.75 7.37
CA ARG A 203 -21.71 3.92 8.17
C ARG A 203 -23.15 4.00 7.67
N LYS A 204 -23.64 5.21 7.41
CA LYS A 204 -25.02 5.43 6.91
C LYS A 204 -25.22 4.96 5.47
N PHE A 205 -24.33 5.35 4.54
CA PHE A 205 -24.60 5.13 3.11
C PHE A 205 -23.97 3.87 2.53
N ILE A 206 -22.86 3.39 3.09
CA ILE A 206 -22.12 2.21 2.59
C ILE A 206 -22.46 0.98 3.43
N LEU A 207 -22.38 1.09 4.76
CA LEU A 207 -22.71 -0.02 5.66
C LEU A 207 -24.22 -0.14 5.93
N LYS A 208 -25.02 0.84 5.47
CA LYS A 208 -26.48 0.90 5.63
C LYS A 208 -26.93 0.77 7.09
N GLU A 209 -26.11 1.26 8.01
CA GLU A 209 -26.49 1.33 9.43
C GLU A 209 -27.59 2.38 9.60
N ASP A 210 -28.55 2.08 10.47
CA ASP A 210 -29.60 3.02 10.83
C ASP A 210 -29.03 4.13 11.72
N LEU A 211 -28.65 5.24 11.07
CA LEU A 211 -28.10 6.42 11.71
C LEU A 211 -28.99 7.63 11.43
N PRO A 212 -29.31 8.44 12.46
CA PRO A 212 -30.19 9.60 12.29
C PRO A 212 -29.59 10.64 11.35
N SER A 213 -28.26 10.75 11.28
CA SER A 213 -27.56 11.78 10.52
C SER A 213 -26.18 11.31 10.03
N ASP A 214 -25.78 11.78 8.85
CA ASP A 214 -24.41 11.61 8.32
C ASP A 214 -23.48 12.77 8.72
N LYS A 215 -23.98 13.77 9.45
CA LYS A 215 -23.23 14.97 9.84
C LYS A 215 -22.07 14.64 10.78
N CYS A 216 -20.98 15.38 10.66
CA CYS A 216 -19.77 15.26 11.46
C CYS A 216 -20.06 15.24 12.96
N ARG A 217 -19.50 14.27 13.68
CA ARG A 217 -19.68 14.12 15.14
C ARG A 217 -19.16 15.31 15.94
N LEU A 218 -18.24 16.09 15.37
CA LEU A 218 -17.59 17.21 16.05
C LEU A 218 -18.26 18.54 15.72
N CYS A 219 -18.32 18.93 14.44
CA CYS A 219 -18.88 20.22 14.05
C CYS A 219 -20.38 20.18 13.75
N GLN A 220 -20.99 19.01 13.53
CA GLN A 220 -22.42 18.81 13.22
C GLN A 220 -22.97 19.56 11.98
N THR A 221 -22.14 20.25 11.20
CA THR A 221 -22.58 21.09 10.07
C THR A 221 -22.59 20.36 8.73
N THR A 222 -21.51 19.67 8.39
CA THR A 222 -21.29 19.00 7.10
C THR A 222 -21.21 17.49 7.27
N THR A 223 -21.37 16.75 6.17
CA THR A 223 -21.24 15.30 6.13
C THR A 223 -19.86 14.83 6.62
N GLU A 224 -19.84 13.79 7.46
CA GLU A 224 -18.61 13.21 8.00
C GLU A 224 -17.91 12.29 6.98
N SER A 225 -17.07 12.88 6.13
CA SER A 225 -16.14 12.15 5.26
C SER A 225 -14.72 12.18 5.82
N ILE A 226 -13.83 11.37 5.24
CA ILE A 226 -12.39 11.43 5.59
C ILE A 226 -11.81 12.79 5.22
N GLN A 227 -12.16 13.34 4.06
CA GLN A 227 -11.72 14.65 3.60
C GLN A 227 -12.17 15.74 4.59
N HIS A 228 -13.41 15.65 5.05
CA HIS A 228 -13.92 16.57 6.06
C HIS A 228 -13.17 16.44 7.39
N LEU A 229 -12.96 15.23 7.91
CA LEU A 229 -12.24 15.04 9.17
C LEU A 229 -10.76 15.46 9.10
N THR A 230 -10.13 15.31 7.94
CA THR A 230 -8.70 15.59 7.76
C THR A 230 -8.40 17.06 7.52
N ALA A 231 -9.27 17.79 6.82
CA ALA A 231 -9.02 19.19 6.43
C ALA A 231 -10.24 20.12 6.54
N GLY A 232 -11.48 19.62 6.48
CA GLY A 232 -12.68 20.47 6.36
C GLY A 232 -13.46 20.75 7.65
N CYS A 233 -13.17 20.07 8.76
CA CYS A 233 -13.94 20.20 9.99
C CYS A 233 -13.61 21.48 10.72
N THR A 234 -14.59 22.37 10.92
CA THR A 234 -14.37 23.65 11.62
C THR A 234 -13.87 23.51 13.05
N TYR A 235 -14.05 22.33 13.65
CA TYR A 235 -13.48 22.00 14.97
C TYR A 235 -12.02 21.52 14.89
N LEU A 236 -11.69 20.64 13.93
CA LEU A 236 -10.36 20.03 13.80
C LEU A 236 -9.39 20.87 12.95
N ALA A 237 -9.90 21.60 11.96
CA ALA A 237 -9.10 22.32 10.98
C ALA A 237 -8.21 23.40 11.62
N PRO A 238 -8.75 24.26 12.53
CA PRO A 238 -7.93 25.28 13.20
C PRO A 238 -6.93 24.71 14.23
N ARG A 239 -7.04 23.42 14.59
CA ARG A 239 -6.22 22.78 15.62
C ARG A 239 -5.30 21.73 15.00
N ASP A 240 -5.83 20.54 14.76
CA ASP A 240 -5.05 19.37 14.34
C ASP A 240 -4.54 19.49 12.91
N TYR A 241 -5.35 19.99 11.98
CA TYR A 241 -4.90 20.21 10.60
C TYR A 241 -3.83 21.31 10.55
N LEU A 242 -4.11 22.48 11.15
CA LEU A 242 -3.16 23.57 11.22
C LEU A 242 -1.84 23.15 11.88
N ASN A 243 -1.89 22.40 12.99
CA ASN A 243 -0.69 21.88 13.64
C ASN A 243 0.12 20.96 12.69
N ARG A 244 -0.51 20.00 12.02
CA ARG A 244 0.19 19.15 11.03
C ARG A 244 0.79 19.97 9.89
N HIS A 245 0.05 20.95 9.39
CA HIS A 245 0.52 21.85 8.34
C HIS A 245 1.74 22.65 8.80
N ASN A 246 1.69 23.22 10.00
CA ASN A 246 2.78 23.98 10.60
C ASN A 246 4.01 23.10 10.89
N GLN A 247 3.84 21.82 11.23
CA GLN A 247 4.97 20.90 11.36
C GLN A 247 5.72 20.71 10.04
N VAL A 248 4.98 20.53 8.93
CA VAL A 248 5.59 20.40 7.59
C VAL A 248 6.26 21.70 7.18
N ALA A 249 5.56 22.83 7.31
CA ALA A 249 6.13 24.14 7.01
C ALA A 249 7.35 24.45 7.90
N GLY A 250 7.37 23.98 9.14
CA GLY A 250 8.50 24.10 10.06
C GLY A 250 9.75 23.35 9.58
N VAL A 251 9.60 22.19 8.93
CA VAL A 251 10.72 21.49 8.28
C VAL A 251 11.32 22.35 7.17
N ILE A 252 10.47 22.94 6.32
CA ILE A 252 10.91 23.81 5.22
C ILE A 252 11.59 25.06 5.78
N HIS A 253 10.99 25.70 6.77
CA HIS A 253 11.54 26.88 7.44
C HIS A 253 12.93 26.61 8.00
N GLN A 254 13.10 25.48 8.70
CA GLN A 254 14.40 25.09 9.26
C GLN A 254 15.46 24.87 8.19
N GLU A 255 15.09 24.21 7.08
CA GLU A 255 15.98 23.98 5.94
C GLU A 255 16.49 25.29 5.35
N LEU A 256 15.58 26.23 5.08
CA LEU A 256 15.90 27.54 4.52
C LEU A 256 16.79 28.35 5.48
N CYS A 257 16.47 28.36 6.77
CA CYS A 257 17.27 29.08 7.75
C CYS A 257 18.71 28.58 7.82
N VAL A 258 18.93 27.27 7.73
CA VAL A 258 20.29 26.71 7.71
C VAL A 258 21.02 27.08 6.41
N GLN A 259 20.34 27.00 5.26
CA GLN A 259 20.92 27.39 3.98
C GLN A 259 21.31 28.88 3.92
N MET A 260 20.55 29.74 4.58
CA MET A 260 20.77 31.19 4.64
C MET A 260 21.70 31.62 5.78
N GLY A 261 22.26 30.69 6.56
CA GLY A 261 23.13 31.00 7.70
C GLY A 261 22.42 31.67 8.88
N LEU A 262 21.08 31.55 8.97
CA LEU A 262 20.26 32.05 10.08
C LEU A 262 20.19 31.04 11.24
N LEU A 263 20.42 29.75 10.96
CA LEU A 263 20.57 28.70 11.95
C LEU A 263 21.86 27.92 11.71
N THR A 264 22.55 27.57 12.79
CA THR A 264 23.83 26.84 12.74
C THR A 264 23.65 25.33 12.57
N ALA A 265 22.52 24.77 13.00
CA ALA A 265 22.26 23.35 12.94
C ALA A 265 20.77 23.04 12.87
N LYS A 266 20.47 21.82 12.39
CA LYS A 266 19.12 21.25 12.38
C LYS A 266 18.83 20.49 13.68
N VAL A 267 17.59 20.53 14.13
CA VAL A 267 17.05 19.72 15.21
C VAL A 267 15.92 18.83 14.69
N PRO A 268 15.59 17.71 15.35
CA PRO A 268 14.46 16.88 14.94
C PRO A 268 13.17 17.70 14.79
N TYR A 269 12.40 17.47 13.72
CA TYR A 269 11.26 18.30 13.35
C TYR A 269 10.24 18.49 14.48
N TYR A 270 10.03 17.46 15.30
CA TYR A 270 9.09 17.48 16.42
C TYR A 270 9.58 18.28 17.64
N LYS A 271 10.84 18.73 17.65
CA LYS A 271 11.40 19.66 18.65
C LYS A 271 11.55 21.08 18.12
N TYR A 272 11.37 21.27 16.81
CA TYR A 272 11.61 22.56 16.18
C TYR A 272 10.41 23.48 16.36
N GLN A 273 10.67 24.72 16.78
CA GLN A 273 9.70 25.80 16.82
C GLN A 273 10.23 26.95 15.97
N PRO A 274 9.59 27.24 14.82
CA PRO A 274 9.96 28.37 13.98
C PRO A 274 9.86 29.69 14.76
N GLN A 275 10.88 30.54 14.65
CA GLN A 275 10.81 31.90 15.17
C GLN A 275 10.06 32.78 14.18
N THR A 276 9.24 33.69 14.70
CA THR A 276 8.41 34.60 13.88
C THR A 276 9.23 35.42 12.88
N VAL A 277 10.43 35.84 13.29
CA VAL A 277 11.36 36.58 12.44
C VAL A 277 12.77 36.07 12.71
N LEU A 278 13.48 35.72 11.64
CA LEU A 278 14.91 35.46 11.63
C LEU A 278 15.55 36.32 10.55
N GLU A 279 16.60 37.06 10.92
CA GLU A 279 17.29 37.94 9.97
C GLU A 279 18.80 37.99 10.20
N ASN A 280 19.51 38.22 9.10
CA ASN A 280 20.92 38.59 9.07
C ASN A 280 21.11 39.72 8.05
N GLU A 281 22.36 40.06 7.72
CA GLU A 281 22.66 41.16 6.79
C GLU A 281 22.09 40.96 5.37
N SER A 282 21.84 39.70 4.95
CA SER A 282 21.43 39.37 3.58
C SER A 282 20.01 38.84 3.44
N TRP A 283 19.44 38.27 4.51
CA TRP A 283 18.19 37.52 4.46
C TRP A 283 17.28 37.83 5.65
N LYS A 284 15.97 37.82 5.39
CA LYS A 284 14.92 37.92 6.40
C LYS A 284 13.85 36.88 6.10
N ILE A 285 13.67 35.91 6.99
CA ILE A 285 12.62 34.89 6.93
C ILE A 285 11.53 35.25 7.94
N LEU A 286 10.28 35.23 7.47
CA LEU A 286 9.09 35.53 8.25
C LEU A 286 8.25 34.26 8.41
N TRP A 287 7.74 34.03 9.62
CA TRP A 287 6.86 32.91 9.95
C TRP A 287 5.57 33.41 10.62
N ASP A 288 4.42 32.93 10.13
CA ASP A 288 3.09 33.21 10.68
C ASP A 288 2.78 34.71 10.87
N LEU A 289 3.29 35.54 9.94
CA LEU A 289 3.02 36.97 9.89
C LEU A 289 2.01 37.29 8.80
N ALA A 290 1.03 38.11 9.15
CA ALA A 290 0.10 38.68 8.17
C ALA A 290 0.87 39.61 7.23
N ILE A 291 0.82 39.32 5.93
CA ILE A 291 1.32 40.19 4.88
C ILE A 291 0.14 40.89 4.20
N THR A 292 0.23 42.20 4.03
CA THR A 292 -0.76 42.95 3.25
C THR A 292 -0.54 42.65 1.78
N THR A 293 -1.50 41.98 1.14
CA THR A 293 -1.48 41.75 -0.30
C THR A 293 -2.35 42.78 -1.01
N ASP A 294 -1.94 43.23 -2.19
CA ASP A 294 -2.67 44.14 -3.08
C ASP A 294 -3.94 43.50 -3.68
N ARG A 295 -4.05 42.16 -3.58
CA ARG A 295 -5.19 41.37 -4.06
C ARG A 295 -5.88 40.65 -2.92
N THR A 296 -7.21 40.70 -2.93
CA THR A 296 -8.06 39.90 -2.03
C THR A 296 -7.95 38.43 -2.41
N GLN A 297 -7.25 37.65 -1.59
CA GLN A 297 -7.24 36.18 -1.71
C GLN A 297 -8.51 35.64 -1.05
N THR A 298 -9.46 35.14 -1.84
CA THR A 298 -10.63 34.43 -1.30
C THR A 298 -10.14 33.11 -0.69
N LYS A 299 -10.44 32.87 0.59
CA LYS A 299 -10.19 31.55 1.21
C LYS A 299 -10.98 30.50 0.43
N MET A 300 -10.29 29.54 -0.20
CA MET A 300 -10.87 28.31 -0.75
C MET A 300 -11.43 27.43 0.37
#